data_AF-A0A2S7PQY7-F1
#
_entry.id   AF-A0A2S7PQY7-F1
#
_cell.length_a   1.000
_cell.length_b   1.000
_cell.length_c   1.000
_cell.angle_alpha   90.00
_cell.angle_beta   90.00
_cell.angle_gamma   90.00
#
_symmetry.space_group_name_H-M   'P 1'
#
loop_
_entity.id
_entity.type
_entity.pdbx_description
1 polymer ?
#
loop_
_entity_poly.entity_id
_entity_poly.type
_entity_poly.pdbx_seq_one_letter_code
_entity_poly.pdbx_strand_id
1 'polypeptide(L)'
;MLLIRWKKNREVFLPKGHKNIGETLEDAAIRDTYEETGVRVTLLSLQIPNLATPGAGAKQGCGLNTEPVALSQRTMNDGVLKIIIWFVAQRNSMVAHDVGTQEEGEDFDPLWVGLGNAVRTLTFDDDKEIAERVIQLYGFPSL
;
A
#
# COMPACT_ATOMS: atom_id res chain seq x y z
N MET A 1 8.05 1.01 7.30
CA MET A 1 7.23 0.56 6.16
C MET A 1 7.02 -0.94 6.30
N LEU A 2 5.78 -1.38 6.11
CA LEU A 2 5.41 -2.80 6.07
C LEU A 2 5.65 -3.32 4.65
N LEU A 3 6.44 -4.37 4.53
CA LEU A 3 6.69 -5.10 3.29
C LEU A 3 6.30 -6.57 3.52
N ILE A 4 6.17 -7.33 2.43
CA ILE A 4 6.06 -8.78 2.48
C ILE A 4 7.18 -9.42 1.70
N ARG A 5 7.75 -10.50 2.26
CA ARG A 5 8.70 -11.36 1.57
C ARG A 5 8.05 -12.67 1.23
N TRP A 6 8.04 -13.03 -0.05
CA TRP A 6 7.58 -14.35 -0.46
C TRP A 6 8.62 -15.40 -0.11
N LYS A 7 8.25 -16.38 0.72
CA LYS A 7 9.18 -17.43 1.16
C LYS A 7 9.68 -18.28 -0.02
N LYS A 8 8.85 -18.44 -1.06
CA LYS A 8 9.14 -19.26 -2.25
C LYS A 8 10.39 -18.80 -3.01
N ASN A 9 10.51 -17.51 -3.30
CA ASN A 9 11.57 -16.96 -4.16
C ASN A 9 12.34 -15.80 -3.52
N ARG A 10 12.03 -15.46 -2.26
CA ARG A 10 12.67 -14.41 -1.45
C ARG A 10 12.46 -12.99 -1.98
N GLU A 11 11.60 -12.81 -2.98
CA GLU A 11 11.20 -11.50 -3.47
C GLU A 11 10.49 -10.72 -2.36
N VAL A 12 10.74 -9.41 -2.32
CA VAL A 12 10.16 -8.49 -1.35
C VAL A 12 9.40 -7.40 -2.08
N PHE A 13 8.13 -7.22 -1.72
CA PHE A 13 7.22 -6.28 -2.36
C PHE A 13 6.25 -5.66 -1.33
N LEU A 14 5.49 -4.68 -1.79
CA LEU A 14 4.42 -4.08 -1.01
C LEU A 14 3.19 -5.02 -0.96
N PRO A 15 2.46 -5.11 0.17
CA PRO A 15 1.21 -5.88 0.26
C PRO A 15 0.18 -5.42 -0.79
N LYS A 16 -0.50 -6.36 -1.42
CA LYS A 16 -1.51 -6.13 -2.47
C LYS A 16 -2.30 -7.42 -2.70
N GLY A 17 -3.59 -7.32 -3.00
CA GLY A 17 -4.36 -8.48 -3.42
C GLY A 17 -5.43 -8.12 -4.46
N HIS A 18 -6.38 -9.03 -4.60
CA HIS A 18 -7.46 -8.88 -5.56
C HIS A 18 -8.69 -8.29 -4.88
N LYS A 19 -9.29 -7.27 -5.51
CA LYS A 19 -10.56 -6.70 -5.08
C LYS A 19 -11.69 -7.73 -5.19
N ASN A 20 -12.47 -7.91 -4.14
CA ASN A 20 -13.67 -8.74 -4.17
C ASN A 20 -14.82 -8.07 -4.93
N ILE A 21 -15.79 -8.87 -5.41
CA ILE A 21 -16.98 -8.33 -6.10
C ILE A 21 -17.77 -7.45 -5.12
N GLY A 22 -18.13 -6.23 -5.54
CA GLY A 22 -18.86 -5.26 -4.72
C GLY A 22 -18.03 -4.49 -3.69
N GLU A 23 -16.75 -4.83 -3.50
CA GLU A 23 -15.85 -4.14 -2.56
C GLU A 23 -15.31 -2.82 -3.14
N THR A 24 -14.95 -1.85 -2.30
CA THR A 24 -14.20 -0.66 -2.74
C THR A 24 -12.71 -1.00 -2.94
N LEU A 25 -11.92 -0.10 -3.55
CA LEU A 25 -10.48 -0.35 -3.69
C LEU A 25 -9.75 -0.15 -2.37
N GLU A 26 -10.25 0.79 -1.57
CA GLU A 26 -9.82 1.13 -0.23
C GLU A 26 -10.01 -0.06 0.72
N ASP A 27 -11.22 -0.64 0.74
CA ASP A 27 -11.54 -1.79 1.58
C ASP A 27 -10.70 -3.00 1.17
N ALA A 28 -10.48 -3.23 -0.13
CA ALA A 28 -9.61 -4.27 -0.63
C ALA A 28 -8.17 -4.09 -0.14
N ALA A 29 -7.60 -2.89 -0.24
CA ALA A 29 -6.24 -2.63 0.23
C ALA A 29 -6.09 -2.87 1.75
N ILE A 30 -7.09 -2.52 2.55
CA ILE A 30 -7.11 -2.78 3.99
C ILE A 30 -7.21 -4.28 4.28
N ARG A 31 -8.15 -4.97 3.62
CA ARG A 31 -8.40 -6.41 3.79
C ARG A 31 -7.20 -7.24 3.35
N ASP A 32 -6.70 -7.03 2.14
CA ASP A 32 -5.57 -7.78 1.59
C ASP A 32 -4.31 -7.57 2.43
N THR A 33 -4.07 -6.34 2.93
CA THR A 33 -2.97 -6.12 3.88
C THR A 33 -3.13 -7.00 5.12
N TYR A 34 -4.34 -7.11 5.68
CA TYR A 34 -4.58 -7.95 6.84
C TYR A 34 -4.43 -9.44 6.52
N GLU A 35 -4.98 -9.92 5.41
CA GLU A 35 -4.88 -11.32 4.98
C GLU A 35 -3.40 -11.72 4.78
N GLU A 36 -2.66 -10.96 3.98
CA GLU A 36 -1.26 -11.26 3.65
C GLU A 36 -0.32 -11.13 4.86
N THR A 37 -0.63 -10.25 5.82
CA THR A 37 0.34 -9.85 6.86
C THR A 37 -0.07 -10.06 8.32
N GLY A 38 -1.35 -10.33 8.58
CA GLY A 38 -1.93 -10.29 9.91
C GLY A 38 -1.98 -8.90 10.53
N VAL A 39 -1.63 -7.84 9.79
CA VAL A 39 -1.57 -6.46 10.29
C VAL A 39 -2.87 -5.74 10.00
N ARG A 40 -3.55 -5.29 11.06
CA ARG A 40 -4.69 -4.37 10.93
C ARG A 40 -4.18 -2.95 10.68
N VAL A 41 -4.73 -2.32 9.64
CA VAL A 41 -4.36 -0.97 9.21
C VAL A 41 -5.59 -0.09 9.02
N THR A 42 -5.36 1.22 9.00
CA THR A 42 -6.33 2.25 8.61
C THR A 42 -5.66 3.16 7.60
N LEU A 43 -6.40 3.66 6.61
CA LEU A 43 -5.82 4.60 5.63
C LEU A 43 -5.24 5.83 6.34
N LEU A 44 -4.06 6.25 5.90
CA LEU A 44 -3.35 7.40 6.42
C LEU A 44 -3.66 8.60 5.54
N SER A 45 -4.31 9.62 6.11
CA SER A 45 -4.52 10.87 5.41
C SER A 45 -3.19 11.61 5.22
N LEU A 46 -2.80 11.85 3.97
CA LEU A 46 -1.59 12.58 3.60
C LEU A 46 -1.94 13.85 2.84
N GLN A 47 -1.02 14.82 2.83
CA GLN A 47 -1.13 15.96 1.94
C GLN A 47 -0.64 15.56 0.54
N ILE A 48 -1.53 14.98 -0.24
CA ILE A 48 -1.29 14.62 -1.64
C ILE A 48 -1.85 15.76 -2.50
N PRO A 49 -0.99 16.52 -3.21
CA PRO A 49 -1.48 17.51 -4.16
C PRO A 49 -2.33 16.83 -5.23
N ASN A 50 -3.59 17.24 -5.31
CA ASN A 50 -4.52 16.79 -6.33
C ASN A 50 -5.32 17.97 -6.88
N LEU A 51 -5.91 17.77 -8.06
CA LEU A 51 -6.80 18.73 -8.71
C LEU A 51 -8.26 18.26 -8.59
N ALA A 52 -8.61 17.59 -7.49
CA ALA A 52 -9.95 17.10 -7.28
C ALA A 52 -10.94 18.27 -7.26
N THR A 53 -12.05 18.13 -7.98
CA THR A 53 -13.12 19.12 -7.97
C THR A 53 -13.79 19.10 -6.59
N PRO A 54 -13.80 20.21 -5.84
CA PRO A 54 -14.42 20.24 -4.53
C PRO A 54 -15.92 19.94 -4.65
N GLY A 55 -16.45 19.16 -3.70
CA GLY A 55 -17.91 19.05 -3.54
C GLY A 55 -18.53 20.43 -3.27
N ALA A 56 -19.82 20.57 -3.57
CA ALA A 56 -20.53 21.85 -3.37
C ALA A 56 -20.33 22.37 -1.93
N GLY A 57 -19.63 23.51 -1.79
CA GLY A 57 -19.34 24.14 -0.50
C GLY A 57 -17.95 23.86 0.11
N ALA A 58 -17.14 22.99 -0.48
CA ALA A 58 -15.75 22.77 -0.05
C ALA A 58 -14.81 23.80 -0.69
N LYS A 59 -13.91 24.42 0.11
CA LYS A 59 -12.85 25.28 -0.44
C LYS A 59 -11.87 24.42 -1.22
N GLN A 60 -11.53 24.85 -2.43
CA GLN A 60 -10.46 24.24 -3.23
C GLN A 60 -9.14 24.41 -2.45
N GLY A 61 -8.56 23.30 -2.04
CA GLY A 61 -7.39 23.30 -1.17
C GLY A 61 -6.76 21.93 -1.09
N CYS A 62 -5.43 21.92 -1.09
CA CYS A 62 -4.56 20.77 -0.89
C CYS A 62 -4.75 20.22 0.55
N GLY A 63 -5.86 19.53 0.78
CA GLY A 63 -6.24 18.97 2.08
C GLY A 63 -5.64 17.58 2.33
N LEU A 64 -5.55 17.20 3.61
CA LEU A 64 -5.29 15.81 3.99
C LEU A 64 -6.37 14.92 3.38
N ASN A 65 -5.96 13.89 2.64
CA ASN A 65 -6.86 12.96 1.96
C ASN A 65 -6.27 11.54 1.95
N THR A 66 -7.12 10.55 1.69
CA THR A 66 -6.77 9.12 1.61
C THR A 66 -6.84 8.60 0.17
N GLU A 67 -6.69 9.50 -0.81
CA GLU A 67 -6.69 9.14 -2.23
C GLU A 67 -5.52 8.19 -2.55
N PRO A 68 -5.60 7.42 -3.64
CA PRO A 68 -4.48 6.62 -4.10
C PRO A 68 -3.21 7.45 -4.30
N VAL A 69 -2.08 6.94 -3.82
CA VAL A 69 -0.77 7.60 -3.97
C VAL A 69 -0.08 7.25 -5.29
N ALA A 70 -0.43 6.10 -5.87
CA ALA A 70 0.11 5.63 -7.13
C ALA A 70 -0.83 4.63 -7.81
N LEU A 71 -0.65 4.48 -9.12
CA LEU A 71 -1.18 3.37 -9.92
C LEU A 71 -0.01 2.75 -10.67
N SER A 72 0.14 1.43 -10.60
CA SER A 72 1.10 0.69 -11.42
C SER A 72 0.41 -0.32 -12.32
N GLN A 73 1.08 -0.66 -13.41
CA GLN A 73 0.59 -1.61 -14.41
C GLN A 73 1.68 -2.64 -14.69
N ARG A 74 1.30 -3.93 -14.71
CA ARG A 74 2.20 -5.03 -15.04
C ARG A 74 1.54 -5.96 -16.03
N THR A 75 2.14 -6.12 -17.21
CA THR A 75 1.73 -7.14 -18.17
C THR A 75 2.35 -8.47 -17.77
N MET A 76 1.50 -9.46 -17.50
CA MET A 76 1.92 -10.81 -17.14
C MET A 76 2.32 -11.60 -18.39
N ASN A 77 3.02 -12.73 -18.19
CA ASN A 77 3.50 -13.59 -19.29
C ASN A 77 2.37 -14.16 -20.16
N ASP A 78 1.16 -14.25 -19.62
CA ASP A 78 -0.07 -14.67 -20.31
C ASP A 78 -0.77 -13.52 -21.06
N GLY A 79 -0.18 -12.32 -21.07
CA GLY A 79 -0.73 -11.12 -21.70
C GLY A 79 -1.76 -10.38 -20.84
N VAL A 80 -2.09 -10.86 -19.64
CA VAL A 80 -3.04 -10.20 -18.75
C VAL A 80 -2.39 -8.94 -18.15
N LEU A 81 -3.08 -7.81 -18.29
CA LEU A 81 -2.67 -6.55 -17.66
C LEU A 81 -3.16 -6.52 -16.21
N LYS A 82 -2.23 -6.55 -15.25
CA LYS A 82 -2.53 -6.23 -13.85
C LYS A 82 -2.46 -4.73 -13.64
N ILE A 83 -3.51 -4.17 -13.04
CA ILE A 83 -3.56 -2.77 -12.59
C ILE A 83 -3.61 -2.81 -11.07
N ILE A 84 -2.69 -2.09 -10.42
CA ILE A 84 -2.59 -2.04 -8.96
C ILE A 84 -2.73 -0.59 -8.53
N ILE A 85 -3.64 -0.33 -7.59
CA ILE A 85 -3.92 0.99 -7.05
C ILE A 85 -3.39 1.01 -5.60
N TRP A 86 -2.48 1.93 -5.32
CA TRP A 86 -1.71 1.94 -4.09
C TRP A 86 -2.24 3.01 -3.13
N PHE A 87 -2.39 2.63 -1.87
CA PHE A 87 -2.80 3.50 -0.78
C PHE A 87 -1.71 3.57 0.29
N VAL A 88 -1.73 4.62 1.10
CA VAL A 88 -0.90 4.70 2.30
C VAL A 88 -1.77 4.39 3.51
N ALA A 89 -1.31 3.49 4.36
CA ALA A 89 -2.00 3.09 5.56
C ALA A 89 -1.06 3.12 6.77
N GLN A 90 -1.65 3.30 7.95
CA GLN A 90 -0.98 3.27 9.23
C GLN A 90 -1.57 2.19 10.13
N ARG A 91 -0.78 1.76 11.12
CA ARG A 91 -1.24 0.85 12.17
C ARG A 91 -0.99 1.42 13.55
N ASN A 92 -1.73 0.90 14.52
CA ASN A 92 -1.39 1.04 15.93
C ASN A 92 -0.28 0.03 16.29
N SER A 93 0.85 0.51 16.81
CA SER A 93 1.99 -0.31 17.20
C SER A 93 1.74 -1.20 18.42
N MET A 94 0.70 -0.92 19.21
CA MET A 94 0.31 -1.72 20.38
C MET A 94 -0.49 -2.97 20.02
N VAL A 95 -0.96 -3.08 18.78
CA VAL A 95 -1.76 -4.22 18.33
C VAL A 95 -0.81 -5.26 17.74
N ALA A 96 -0.86 -6.47 18.29
CA ALA A 96 -0.13 -7.62 17.77
C ALA A 96 -0.65 -8.00 16.37
N HIS A 97 0.20 -8.68 15.61
CA HIS A 97 -0.20 -9.23 14.32
C HIS A 97 -0.90 -10.57 14.54
N ASP A 98 -2.01 -10.77 13.84
CA ASP A 98 -2.73 -12.04 13.86
C ASP A 98 -1.94 -13.07 13.02
N VAL A 99 -2.07 -14.37 13.33
CA VAL A 99 -1.41 -15.46 12.62
C VAL A 99 -2.43 -16.33 11.89
N GLY A 100 -2.03 -16.94 10.77
CA GLY A 100 -2.91 -17.82 9.99
C GLY A 100 -4.00 -17.05 9.22
N THR A 101 -3.70 -15.82 8.81
CA THR A 101 -4.62 -14.96 8.05
C THR A 101 -4.48 -15.10 6.53
N GLN A 102 -3.40 -15.72 6.06
CA GLN A 102 -3.06 -15.86 4.64
C GLN A 102 -3.94 -16.91 3.95
N GLU A 103 -4.26 -16.65 2.69
CA GLU A 103 -5.08 -17.52 1.86
C GLU A 103 -4.28 -18.71 1.30
N GLU A 104 -4.98 -19.70 0.72
CA GLU A 104 -4.32 -20.85 0.11
C GLU A 104 -3.36 -20.44 -1.02
N GLY A 105 -2.10 -20.85 -0.92
CA GLY A 105 -1.05 -20.53 -1.90
C GLY A 105 -0.24 -19.29 -1.56
N GLU A 106 -0.65 -18.53 -0.54
CA GLU A 106 0.15 -17.45 0.04
C GLU A 106 1.13 -18.02 1.08
N ASP A 107 2.37 -17.54 1.02
CA ASP A 107 3.41 -17.92 1.99
C ASP A 107 4.37 -16.75 2.18
N PHE A 108 3.86 -15.71 2.82
CA PHE A 108 4.53 -14.43 3.00
C PHE A 108 5.07 -14.27 4.43
N ASP A 109 6.26 -13.67 4.55
CA ASP A 109 6.79 -13.14 5.81
C ASP A 109 6.52 -11.63 5.86
N PRO A 110 5.76 -11.12 6.85
CA PRO A 110 5.63 -9.68 7.08
C PRO A 110 6.95 -9.10 7.59
N LEU A 111 7.40 -8.01 6.97
CA LEU A 111 8.65 -7.33 7.30
C LEU A 111 8.42 -5.86 7.64
N TRP A 112 8.76 -5.47 8.87
CA TRP A 112 8.87 -4.07 9.25
C TRP A 112 10.27 -3.54 8.96
N VAL A 113 10.36 -2.63 8.00
CA VAL A 113 11.63 -2.04 7.58
C VAL A 113 11.61 -0.53 7.86
N GLY A 114 12.70 0.02 8.41
CA GLY A 114 12.84 1.46 8.60
C GLY A 114 12.77 2.21 7.26
N LEU A 115 12.23 3.43 7.24
CA LEU A 115 11.99 4.16 5.97
C LEU A 115 13.27 4.34 5.13
N GLY A 116 14.42 4.62 5.76
CA GLY A 116 15.72 4.72 5.07
C GLY A 116 16.25 3.39 4.49
N ASN A 117 15.59 2.26 4.78
CA ASN A 117 15.96 0.95 4.25
C ASN A 117 14.90 0.36 3.31
N ALA A 118 13.67 0.87 3.33
CA ALA A 118 12.55 0.24 2.63
C ALA A 118 12.80 0.09 1.13
N VAL A 119 13.24 1.16 0.48
CA VAL A 119 13.53 1.20 -0.96
C VAL A 119 14.58 0.17 -1.36
N ARG A 120 15.71 0.09 -0.64
CA ARG A 120 16.77 -0.89 -0.94
C ARG A 120 16.38 -2.33 -0.62
N THR A 121 15.33 -2.54 0.18
CA THR A 121 14.85 -3.88 0.53
C THR A 121 13.88 -4.44 -0.50
N LEU A 122 13.14 -3.59 -1.21
CA LEU A 122 12.22 -3.99 -2.27
C LEU A 122 12.97 -4.62 -3.47
N THR A 123 12.35 -5.64 -4.07
CA THR A 123 12.93 -6.33 -5.22
C THR A 123 12.64 -5.59 -6.53
N PHE A 124 11.38 -5.17 -6.74
CA PHE A 124 10.92 -4.60 -8.01
C PHE A 124 11.11 -3.08 -8.04
N ASP A 125 11.57 -2.56 -9.18
CA ASP A 125 11.87 -1.14 -9.33
C ASP A 125 10.62 -0.25 -9.29
N ASP A 126 9.49 -0.73 -9.81
CA ASP A 126 8.22 0.01 -9.73
C ASP A 126 7.73 0.15 -8.27
N ASP A 127 7.85 -0.91 -7.45
CA ASP A 127 7.56 -0.81 -6.01
C ASP A 127 8.51 0.17 -5.30
N LYS A 128 9.79 0.24 -5.73
CA LYS A 128 10.77 1.18 -5.17
C LYS A 128 10.37 2.63 -5.43
N GLU A 129 9.98 2.95 -6.66
CA GLU A 129 9.52 4.29 -7.03
C GLU A 129 8.30 4.72 -6.20
N ILE A 130 7.35 3.81 -6.00
CA ILE A 130 6.16 4.05 -5.16
C ILE A 130 6.58 4.31 -3.70
N ALA A 131 7.44 3.45 -3.14
CA ALA A 131 7.92 3.59 -1.78
C ALA A 131 8.70 4.90 -1.56
N GLU A 132 9.57 5.28 -2.51
CA GLU A 132 10.28 6.57 -2.51
C GLU A 132 9.32 7.75 -2.48
N ARG A 133 8.29 7.71 -3.34
CA ARG A 133 7.28 8.77 -3.40
C ARG A 133 6.52 8.91 -2.08
N VAL A 134 6.11 7.81 -1.48
CA VAL A 134 5.43 7.79 -0.18
C VAL A 134 6.34 8.32 0.94
N ILE A 135 7.61 7.93 0.95
CA ILE A 135 8.59 8.42 1.93
C ILE A 135 8.77 9.94 1.82
N GLN A 136 8.83 10.48 0.60
CA GLN A 136 8.88 11.93 0.39
C GLN A 136 7.61 12.61 0.93
N LEU A 137 6.42 12.11 0.56
CA LEU A 137 5.15 12.67 1.04
C LEU A 137 5.00 12.63 2.57
N TYR A 138 5.52 11.59 3.22
CA TYR A 138 5.47 11.44 4.68
C TYR A 138 6.55 12.27 5.40
N GLY A 139 7.73 12.40 4.78
CA GLY A 139 8.91 13.03 5.38
C GLY A 139 8.97 14.56 5.28
N PHE A 140 8.15 15.17 4.43
CA PHE A 140 7.92 16.62 4.44
C PHE A 140 6.72 16.95 5.33
N PRO A 141 6.89 17.32 6.62
CA PRO A 141 5.84 18.01 7.32
C PRO A 141 5.56 19.31 6.55
N SER A 142 4.27 19.56 6.31
CA SER A 142 3.73 20.78 5.74
C SER A 142 4.52 22.01 6.23
N LEU A 143 5.11 22.76 5.29
CA LEU A 143 5.57 24.13 5.55
C LEU A 143 4.37 25.03 5.86
#